data_AF-A0A0Q7K3K5-F1
#
_entry.id   AF-A0A0Q7K3K5-F1
#
_cell.length_a   1.000
_cell.length_b   1.000
_cell.length_c   1.000
_cell.angle_alpha   90.00
_cell.angle_beta   90.00
_cell.angle_gamma   90.00
#
_symmetry.space_group_name_H-M   'P 1'
#
loop_
_entity.id
_entity.type
_entity.pdbx_description
1 polymer ?
#
loop_
_entity_poly.entity_id
_entity_poly.type
_entity_poly.pdbx_seq_one_letter_code
_entity_poly.pdbx_strand_id
1 'polypeptide(L)'
;MNSYRIPEIAKQYTEYDMIQNHTDLPDFPELRTRLLFAFLNGNSKFSSSSELYTLATSLVQLALDTHDLVTASNDIKEKKAARSRQLKVLAGDYFSSRFYNLLAQAGQIDMIKQLSNAICEVNRLKMNIYMKMKQLKLTAEDYIHLTVEIKSQLFLSFSEFMTEVYDQAWPDILRSYAKCEVIFEEIFRVESAANFKDSWGFWHILQHGTKEERKQLHAEESDQARLRTLIHKYNITSQLYQMLESHTKQLQSKVQQLESDKLISELFHIGEPFLRFSAKQPKVLEEI
;
A
#
# COMPACT_ATOMS: atom_id res chain seq x y z
N MET A 1 25.19 2.88 14.56
CA MET A 1 24.21 2.32 13.60
C MET A 1 22.88 2.25 14.31
N ASN A 2 21.92 3.13 14.01
CA ASN A 2 20.55 2.93 14.48
C ASN A 2 19.98 1.78 13.64
N SER A 3 19.92 0.59 14.24
CA SER A 3 19.25 -0.56 13.65
C SER A 3 17.79 -0.17 13.41
N TYR A 4 17.27 -0.42 12.20
CA TYR A 4 15.86 -0.23 11.90
C TYR A 4 15.04 -1.13 12.83
N ARG A 5 14.32 -0.51 13.77
CA ARG A 5 13.55 -1.20 14.83
C ARG A 5 12.11 -0.69 14.96
N ILE A 6 11.64 0.03 13.94
CA ILE A 6 10.32 0.67 13.96
C ILE A 6 9.18 -0.35 14.16
N PRO A 7 9.18 -1.51 13.47
CA PRO A 7 8.13 -2.51 13.66
C PRO A 7 8.10 -3.05 15.09
N GLU A 8 9.27 -3.30 15.70
CA GLU A 8 9.37 -3.76 17.08
C GLU A 8 8.87 -2.72 18.08
N ILE A 9 9.13 -1.44 17.83
CA ILE A 9 8.60 -0.36 18.67
C ILE A 9 7.08 -0.25 18.48
N ALA A 10 6.60 -0.34 17.23
CA ALA A 10 5.17 -0.26 16.90
C ALA A 10 4.34 -1.36 17.57
N LYS A 11 4.90 -2.56 17.79
CA LYS A 11 4.23 -3.65 18.52
C LYS A 11 3.70 -3.24 19.89
N GLN A 12 4.39 -2.35 20.61
CA GLN A 12 3.94 -1.82 21.91
C GLN A 12 2.61 -1.04 21.82
N TYR A 13 2.24 -0.63 20.60
CA TYR A 13 1.06 0.15 20.29
C TYR A 13 0.02 -0.65 19.51
N THR A 14 0.34 -1.85 19.02
CA THR A 14 -0.53 -2.62 18.13
C THR A 14 -0.88 -4.00 18.67
N GLU A 15 -0.04 -4.62 19.50
CA GLU A 15 -0.26 -5.95 20.06
C GLU A 15 -1.10 -5.89 21.33
N TYR A 16 -2.42 -5.78 21.15
CA TYR A 16 -3.40 -5.89 22.23
C TYR A 16 -4.28 -7.13 22.05
N ASP A 17 -4.31 -8.00 23.06
CA ASP A 17 -5.10 -9.25 23.07
C ASP A 17 -6.55 -9.04 22.66
N MET A 18 -7.19 -7.97 23.16
CA MET A 18 -8.59 -7.67 22.86
C MET A 18 -8.85 -7.34 21.39
N ILE A 19 -7.85 -6.81 20.69
CA ILE A 19 -7.95 -6.51 19.25
C ILE A 19 -7.65 -7.81 18.48
N GLN A 20 -6.49 -8.43 18.73
CA GLN A 20 -6.03 -9.61 17.99
C GLN A 20 -6.96 -10.82 18.11
N ASN A 21 -7.58 -11.05 19.28
CA ASN A 21 -8.48 -12.19 19.47
C ASN A 21 -9.84 -12.06 18.77
N HIS A 22 -10.16 -10.87 18.27
CA HIS A 22 -11.51 -10.55 17.82
C HIS A 22 -11.57 -9.83 16.47
N THR A 23 -10.41 -9.47 15.89
CA THR A 23 -10.35 -8.87 14.57
C THR A 23 -9.01 -9.11 13.90
N ASP A 24 -9.04 -9.23 12.58
CA ASP A 24 -7.85 -9.13 11.75
C ASP A 24 -7.50 -7.64 11.55
N LEU A 25 -6.21 -7.34 11.63
CA LEU A 25 -5.63 -6.03 11.37
C LEU A 25 -4.84 -6.08 10.07
N PRO A 26 -4.64 -4.93 9.39
CA PRO A 26 -3.73 -4.89 8.25
C PRO A 26 -2.30 -5.20 8.68
N ASP A 27 -1.52 -5.73 7.75
CA ASP A 27 -0.09 -5.91 7.96
C ASP A 27 0.61 -4.56 8.16
N PHE A 28 1.74 -4.59 8.86
CA PHE A 28 2.56 -3.40 9.05
C PHE A 28 3.08 -2.90 7.69
N PRO A 29 3.01 -1.57 7.39
CA PRO A 29 3.43 -1.00 6.11
C PRO A 29 4.96 -0.90 6.00
N GLU A 30 5.63 -2.04 6.05
CA GLU A 30 7.07 -2.20 6.23
C GLU A 30 7.87 -1.49 5.14
N LEU A 31 7.47 -1.68 3.88
CA LEU A 31 8.18 -1.13 2.72
C LEU A 31 8.28 0.39 2.81
N ARG A 32 7.12 1.07 2.91
CA ARG A 32 7.04 2.53 2.93
C ARG A 32 7.66 3.12 4.22
N THR A 33 7.53 2.41 5.33
CA THR A 33 8.15 2.77 6.62
C THR A 33 9.68 2.70 6.56
N ARG A 34 10.25 1.64 6.00
CA ARG A 34 11.71 1.50 5.80
C ARG A 34 12.25 2.58 4.87
N LEU A 35 11.54 2.86 3.78
CA LEU A 35 11.93 3.93 2.85
C LEU A 35 12.00 5.28 3.58
N LEU A 36 10.95 5.64 4.31
CA LEU A 36 10.94 6.89 5.07
C LEU A 36 12.10 6.96 6.07
N PHE A 37 12.35 5.89 6.82
CA PHE A 37 13.47 5.83 7.76
C PHE A 37 14.84 5.99 7.08
N ALA A 38 15.04 5.34 5.93
CA ALA A 38 16.30 5.39 5.20
C ALA A 38 16.60 6.81 4.71
N PHE A 39 15.61 7.49 4.13
CA PHE A 39 15.76 8.87 3.67
C PHE A 39 15.91 9.87 4.82
N LEU A 40 15.12 9.74 5.90
CA LEU A 40 15.24 10.62 7.06
C LEU A 40 16.59 10.46 7.78
N ASN A 41 17.14 9.24 7.86
CA ASN A 41 18.47 9.04 8.44
C ASN A 41 19.62 9.46 7.53
N GLY A 42 19.41 9.46 6.21
CA GLY A 42 20.34 10.02 5.25
C GLY A 42 20.47 11.55 5.37
N ASN A 43 19.43 12.21 5.91
CA ASN A 43 19.41 13.64 6.15
C ASN A 43 19.88 13.96 7.59
N SER A 44 21.04 14.61 7.72
CA SER A 44 21.66 14.94 9.02
C SER A 44 20.73 15.75 9.93
N LYS A 45 19.90 16.63 9.36
CA LYS A 45 18.95 17.50 10.08
C LYS A 45 17.86 16.72 10.81
N PHE A 46 17.45 15.58 10.27
CA PHE A 46 16.32 14.79 10.79
C PHE A 46 16.73 13.45 11.38
N SER A 47 18.01 13.11 11.33
CA SER A 47 18.54 11.84 11.87
C SER A 47 18.18 11.58 13.35
N SER A 48 18.05 12.62 14.18
CA SER A 48 17.64 12.51 15.58
C SER A 48 16.15 12.27 15.80
N SER A 49 15.30 12.68 14.85
CA SER A 49 13.84 12.54 14.89
C SER A 49 13.32 11.46 13.94
N SER A 50 14.20 10.82 13.16
CA SER A 50 13.85 9.86 12.12
C SER A 50 13.04 8.69 12.66
N GLU A 51 13.41 8.16 13.83
CA GLU A 51 12.71 7.08 14.51
C GLU A 51 11.30 7.51 14.93
N LEU A 52 11.18 8.66 15.60
CA LEU A 52 9.91 9.21 16.06
C LEU A 52 8.95 9.47 14.89
N TYR A 53 9.43 10.17 13.85
CA TYR A 53 8.61 10.51 12.68
C TYR A 53 8.18 9.25 11.94
N THR A 54 9.10 8.32 11.71
CA THR A 54 8.78 7.07 11.01
C THR A 54 7.77 6.24 11.81
N LEU A 55 7.94 6.12 13.13
CA LEU A 55 7.00 5.42 14.00
C LEU A 55 5.61 6.08 13.95
N ALA A 56 5.53 7.40 14.15
CA ALA A 56 4.27 8.13 14.12
C ALA A 56 3.55 7.96 12.77
N THR A 57 4.26 8.09 11.66
CA THR A 57 3.70 7.89 10.31
C THR A 57 3.24 6.46 10.09
N SER A 58 3.98 5.44 10.57
CA SER A 58 3.56 4.04 10.46
C SER A 58 2.26 3.75 11.23
N LEU A 59 2.08 4.37 12.41
CA LEU A 59 0.84 4.24 13.19
C LEU A 59 -0.34 4.94 12.49
N VAL A 60 -0.11 6.09 11.86
CA VAL A 60 -1.13 6.75 11.01
C VAL A 60 -1.53 5.85 9.85
N GLN A 61 -0.55 5.28 9.15
CA GLN A 61 -0.81 4.40 8.01
C GLN A 61 -1.60 3.15 8.45
N LEU A 62 -1.21 2.52 9.57
CA LEU A 62 -1.96 1.42 10.17
C LEU A 62 -3.39 1.82 10.54
N ALA A 63 -3.59 3.03 11.08
CA ALA A 63 -4.93 3.53 11.39
C ALA A 63 -5.78 3.60 10.12
N LEU A 64 -5.26 4.24 9.07
CA LEU A 64 -5.93 4.40 7.77
C LEU A 64 -6.28 3.05 7.14
N ASP A 65 -5.34 2.11 7.15
CA ASP A 65 -5.54 0.78 6.57
C ASP A 65 -6.52 -0.05 7.40
N THR A 66 -6.54 0.12 8.72
CA THR A 66 -7.50 -0.55 9.61
C THR A 66 -8.93 -0.06 9.34
N HIS A 67 -9.12 1.24 9.09
CA HIS A 67 -10.43 1.78 8.70
C HIS A 67 -10.88 1.27 7.34
N ASP A 68 -9.97 1.03 6.39
CA ASP A 68 -10.32 0.49 5.07
C ASP A 68 -10.83 -0.97 5.14
N LEU A 69 -10.42 -1.74 6.16
CA LEU A 69 -10.93 -3.10 6.39
C LEU A 69 -12.34 -3.15 7.00
N VAL A 70 -12.95 -2.01 7.30
CA VAL A 70 -14.32 -1.92 7.80
C VAL A 70 -15.29 -2.03 6.62
N THR A 71 -16.01 -3.15 6.54
CA THR A 71 -16.95 -3.39 5.43
C THR A 71 -18.09 -2.36 5.44
N ALA A 72 -18.41 -1.83 4.25
CA ALA A 72 -19.48 -0.83 4.09
C ALA A 72 -20.90 -1.41 4.33
N SER A 73 -21.09 -2.72 4.21
CA SER A 73 -22.38 -3.37 4.42
C SER A 73 -22.51 -3.97 5.82
N ASN A 74 -23.71 -3.82 6.40
CA ASN A 74 -24.10 -4.45 7.66
C ASN A 74 -24.91 -5.75 7.44
N ASP A 75 -24.85 -6.30 6.23
CA ASP A 75 -25.69 -7.43 5.81
C ASP A 75 -25.42 -8.68 6.65
N ILE A 76 -24.18 -8.83 7.12
CA ILE A 76 -23.80 -9.86 8.09
C ILE A 76 -24.18 -9.37 9.50
N LYS A 77 -25.37 -9.81 9.95
CA LYS A 77 -25.94 -9.57 11.29
C LYS A 77 -25.34 -10.42 12.40
N GLU A 78 -24.33 -11.22 12.10
CA GLU A 78 -23.68 -12.07 13.11
C GLU A 78 -22.97 -11.21 14.16
N LYS A 79 -23.18 -11.51 15.45
CA LYS A 79 -22.58 -10.77 16.58
C LYS A 79 -21.06 -10.70 16.51
N LYS A 80 -20.40 -11.78 16.05
CA LYS A 80 -18.94 -11.83 15.90
C LYS A 80 -18.46 -10.85 14.82
N ALA A 81 -19.14 -10.81 13.67
CA ALA A 81 -18.83 -9.88 12.59
C ALA A 81 -19.07 -8.42 13.01
N ALA A 82 -20.17 -8.14 13.71
CA ALA A 82 -20.44 -6.80 14.25
C ALA A 82 -19.35 -6.36 15.25
N ARG A 83 -18.90 -7.26 16.13
CA ARG A 83 -17.83 -6.99 17.09
C ARG A 83 -16.49 -6.73 16.41
N SER A 84 -16.12 -7.53 15.41
CA SER A 84 -14.90 -7.29 14.63
C SER A 84 -14.93 -5.91 13.94
N ARG A 85 -16.04 -5.53 13.31
CA ARG A 85 -16.19 -4.18 12.69
C ARG A 85 -16.00 -3.05 13.71
N GLN A 86 -16.65 -3.14 14.87
CA GLN A 86 -16.50 -2.14 15.93
C GLN A 86 -15.06 -2.05 16.44
N LEU A 87 -14.40 -3.18 16.63
CA LEU A 87 -13.01 -3.21 17.08
C LEU A 87 -12.04 -2.65 16.04
N LYS A 88 -12.29 -2.85 14.74
CA LYS A 88 -11.50 -2.20 13.68
C LYS A 88 -11.59 -0.67 13.75
N VAL A 89 -12.80 -0.13 13.91
CA VAL A 89 -13.00 1.33 14.07
C VAL A 89 -12.22 1.84 15.29
N LEU A 90 -12.41 1.20 16.44
CA LEU A 90 -11.73 1.60 17.68
C LEU A 90 -10.21 1.43 17.63
N ALA A 91 -9.71 0.38 16.97
CA ALA A 91 -8.28 0.16 16.77
C ALA A 91 -7.68 1.24 15.86
N GLY A 92 -8.37 1.61 14.78
CA GLY A 92 -7.98 2.73 13.92
C GLY A 92 -7.93 4.05 14.69
N ASP A 93 -8.97 4.38 15.45
CA ASP A 93 -9.02 5.57 16.31
C ASP A 93 -7.88 5.57 17.35
N TYR A 94 -7.59 4.41 17.93
CA TYR A 94 -6.50 4.23 18.89
C TYR A 94 -5.13 4.47 18.25
N PHE A 95 -4.81 3.85 17.11
CA PHE A 95 -3.54 4.06 16.40
C PHE A 95 -3.38 5.53 15.98
N SER A 96 -4.47 6.14 15.50
CA SER A 96 -4.53 7.57 15.20
C SER A 96 -4.23 8.42 16.45
N SER A 97 -4.82 8.11 17.60
CA SER A 97 -4.53 8.85 18.84
C SER A 97 -3.07 8.72 19.30
N ARG A 98 -2.42 7.57 19.07
CA ARG A 98 -1.03 7.33 19.49
C ARG A 98 -0.02 8.16 18.69
N PHE A 99 -0.22 8.38 17.39
CA PHE A 99 0.69 9.27 16.65
C PHE A 99 0.61 10.70 17.18
N TYR A 100 -0.60 11.21 17.44
CA TYR A 100 -0.79 12.55 18.03
C TYR A 100 -0.10 12.64 19.39
N ASN A 101 -0.28 11.63 20.23
CA ASN A 101 0.33 11.58 21.55
C ASN A 101 1.87 11.60 21.50
N LEU A 102 2.48 10.78 20.63
CA LEU A 102 3.93 10.70 20.47
C LEU A 102 4.54 12.02 19.99
N LEU A 103 3.95 12.62 18.95
CA LEU A 103 4.45 13.88 18.41
C LEU A 103 4.23 15.04 19.39
N ALA A 104 3.11 15.08 20.10
CA ALA A 104 2.84 16.13 21.08
C ALA A 104 3.80 16.07 22.27
N GLN A 105 4.11 14.87 22.78
CA GLN A 105 5.11 14.69 23.84
C GLN A 105 6.51 15.16 23.43
N ALA A 106 6.85 15.03 22.15
CA ALA A 106 8.11 15.49 21.59
C ALA A 106 8.08 16.96 21.11
N GLY A 107 6.98 17.69 21.32
CA GLY A 107 6.82 19.08 20.91
C GLY A 107 6.74 19.31 19.40
N GLN A 108 6.46 18.27 18.61
CA GLN A 108 6.52 18.29 17.14
C GLN A 108 5.21 18.77 16.51
N ILE A 109 4.80 20.01 16.83
CA ILE A 109 3.51 20.57 16.42
C ILE A 109 3.39 20.69 14.89
N ASP A 110 4.45 21.10 14.21
CA ASP A 110 4.45 21.24 12.75
C ASP A 110 4.24 19.87 12.06
N MET A 111 4.87 18.83 12.59
CA MET A 111 4.70 17.46 12.07
C MET A 111 3.27 16.95 12.28
N ILE A 112 2.65 17.27 13.42
CA ILE A 112 1.23 16.95 13.66
C ILE A 112 0.38 17.58 12.55
N LYS A 113 0.52 18.89 12.33
CA LYS A 113 -0.24 19.61 11.31
C LYS A 113 -0.07 19.00 9.92
N GLN A 114 1.17 18.65 9.57
CA GLN A 114 1.52 18.10 8.27
C GLN A 114 0.92 16.71 8.03
N LEU A 115 1.04 15.80 9.00
CA LEU A 115 0.41 14.49 8.93
C LEU A 115 -1.12 14.60 8.94
N SER A 116 -1.71 15.48 9.73
CA SER A 116 -3.16 15.75 9.71
C SER A 116 -3.64 16.20 8.32
N ASN A 117 -2.91 17.11 7.66
CA ASN A 117 -3.23 17.52 6.30
C ASN A 117 -3.08 16.37 5.29
N ALA A 118 -2.03 15.57 5.44
CA ALA A 118 -1.80 14.40 4.59
C ALA A 118 -2.90 13.34 4.74
N ILE A 119 -3.40 13.11 5.96
CA ILE A 119 -4.55 12.24 6.25
C ILE A 119 -5.80 12.73 5.52
N CYS A 120 -6.10 14.03 5.59
CA CYS A 120 -7.21 14.63 4.86
C CYS A 120 -7.10 14.38 3.36
N GLU A 121 -5.89 14.55 2.81
CA GLU A 121 -5.63 14.36 1.38
C GLU A 121 -5.73 12.89 0.95
N VAL A 122 -5.19 11.95 1.74
CA VAL A 122 -5.37 10.51 1.52
C VAL A 122 -6.86 10.15 1.45
N ASN A 123 -7.65 10.63 2.41
CA ASN A 123 -9.09 10.37 2.44
C ASN A 123 -9.81 10.99 1.24
N ARG A 124 -9.40 12.19 0.78
CA ARG A 124 -9.92 12.81 -0.44
C ARG A 124 -9.62 11.95 -1.69
N LEU A 125 -8.39 11.45 -1.82
CA LEU A 125 -7.98 10.57 -2.92
C LEU A 125 -8.76 9.24 -2.89
N LYS A 126 -8.93 8.63 -1.71
CA LYS A 126 -9.76 7.43 -1.50
C LYS A 126 -11.22 7.65 -1.95
N MET A 127 -11.81 8.78 -1.59
CA MET A 127 -13.17 9.10 -2.04
C MET A 127 -13.26 9.32 -3.55
N ASN A 128 -12.24 9.92 -4.17
CA ASN A 128 -12.19 10.10 -5.62
C ASN A 128 -12.15 8.76 -6.37
N ILE A 129 -11.25 7.84 -5.98
CA ILE A 129 -11.17 6.52 -6.61
C ILE A 129 -12.48 5.73 -6.39
N TYR A 130 -13.06 5.78 -5.18
CA TYR A 130 -14.34 5.14 -4.89
C TYR A 130 -15.47 5.63 -5.80
N MET A 131 -15.56 6.95 -6.03
CA MET A 131 -16.55 7.53 -6.93
C MET A 131 -16.31 7.12 -8.39
N LYS A 132 -15.05 7.08 -8.84
CA LYS A 132 -14.69 6.60 -10.19
C LYS A 132 -15.04 5.13 -10.40
N MET A 133 -14.78 4.28 -9.39
CA MET A 133 -15.14 2.86 -9.39
C MET A 133 -16.66 2.69 -9.48
N LYS A 134 -17.43 3.41 -8.66
CA LYS A 134 -18.91 3.38 -8.72
C LYS A 134 -19.47 3.81 -10.08
N GLN A 135 -18.83 4.76 -10.75
CA GLN A 135 -19.25 5.22 -12.08
C GLN A 135 -18.74 4.33 -13.22
N LEU A 136 -17.94 3.30 -12.92
CA LEU A 136 -17.26 2.46 -13.92
C LEU A 136 -16.41 3.28 -14.92
N LYS A 137 -15.83 4.39 -14.46
CA LYS A 137 -15.01 5.31 -15.28
C LYS A 137 -13.52 5.19 -14.99
N LEU A 138 -13.09 3.99 -14.59
CA LEU A 138 -11.71 3.72 -14.24
C LEU A 138 -11.08 2.85 -15.33
N THR A 139 -9.88 3.23 -15.76
CA THR A 139 -9.04 2.36 -16.57
C THR A 139 -8.15 1.49 -15.69
N ALA A 140 -7.63 0.37 -16.21
CA ALA A 140 -6.68 -0.45 -15.47
C ALA A 140 -5.38 0.32 -15.14
N GLU A 141 -4.96 1.25 -16.00
CA GLU A 141 -3.83 2.14 -15.75
C GLU A 141 -4.15 3.18 -14.67
N ASP A 142 -5.32 3.82 -14.74
CA ASP A 142 -5.79 4.77 -13.71
C ASP A 142 -5.88 4.10 -12.34
N TYR A 143 -6.30 2.82 -12.30
CA TYR A 143 -6.37 2.05 -11.06
C TYR A 143 -5.02 1.99 -10.35
N ILE A 144 -3.97 1.55 -11.06
CA ILE A 144 -2.62 1.48 -10.48
C ILE A 144 -2.17 2.88 -10.10
N HIS A 145 -2.29 3.85 -11.00
CA HIS A 145 -1.83 5.22 -10.74
C HIS A 145 -2.47 5.82 -9.49
N LEU A 146 -3.80 5.78 -9.37
CA LEU A 146 -4.52 6.33 -8.22
C LEU A 146 -4.24 5.58 -6.92
N THR A 147 -4.08 4.26 -6.99
CA THR A 147 -3.72 3.44 -5.81
C THR A 147 -2.31 3.77 -5.34
N VAL A 148 -1.36 3.97 -6.25
CA VAL A 148 0.00 4.41 -5.94
C VAL A 148 -0.01 5.79 -5.29
N GLU A 149 -0.78 6.75 -5.82
CA GLU A 149 -0.90 8.07 -5.19
C GLU A 149 -1.48 7.98 -3.79
N ILE A 150 -2.54 7.18 -3.57
CA ILE A 150 -3.12 6.96 -2.22
C ILE A 150 -2.06 6.38 -1.26
N LYS A 151 -1.34 5.32 -1.65
CA LYS A 151 -0.33 4.67 -0.80
C LYS A 151 0.89 5.57 -0.54
N SER A 152 1.20 6.47 -1.45
CA SER A 152 2.37 7.37 -1.37
C SER A 152 2.06 8.67 -0.63
N GLN A 153 0.82 9.17 -0.68
CA GLN A 153 0.48 10.54 -0.26
C GLN A 153 0.87 10.86 1.18
N LEU A 154 0.67 9.93 2.12
CA LEU A 154 1.05 10.14 3.52
C LEU A 154 2.56 10.34 3.67
N PHE A 155 3.36 9.58 2.93
CA PHE A 155 4.82 9.64 2.99
C PHE A 155 5.38 10.80 2.15
N LEU A 156 4.69 11.17 1.06
CA LEU A 156 5.01 12.34 0.26
C LEU A 156 4.86 13.65 1.03
N SER A 157 4.11 13.68 2.13
CA SER A 157 4.09 14.86 3.01
C SER A 157 5.49 15.25 3.45
N PHE A 158 6.44 14.30 3.55
CA PHE A 158 7.81 14.58 3.96
C PHE A 158 8.68 15.24 2.89
N SER A 159 8.18 15.46 1.67
CA SER A 159 8.98 16.04 0.57
C SER A 159 9.58 17.40 0.94
N GLU A 160 8.84 18.23 1.69
CA GLU A 160 9.32 19.53 2.18
C GLU A 160 10.53 19.41 3.13
N PHE A 161 10.69 18.28 3.83
CA PHE A 161 11.87 17.98 4.65
C PHE A 161 13.05 17.43 3.84
N MET A 162 12.81 17.02 2.60
CA MET A 162 13.82 16.40 1.72
C MET A 162 14.44 17.37 0.70
N THR A 163 13.92 18.60 0.62
CA THR A 163 14.18 19.65 -0.39
C THR A 163 15.65 19.99 -0.65
N GLU A 164 16.59 19.61 0.22
CA GLU A 164 18.02 19.91 0.04
C GLU A 164 18.84 18.74 -0.52
N VAL A 165 18.53 17.50 -0.11
CA VAL A 165 19.39 16.33 -0.40
C VAL A 165 18.70 15.36 -1.37
N TYR A 166 17.37 15.27 -1.31
CA TYR A 166 16.60 14.26 -2.01
C TYR A 166 15.34 14.82 -2.69
N ASP A 167 15.31 16.13 -3.00
CA ASP A 167 14.12 16.85 -3.47
C ASP A 167 13.36 16.14 -4.61
N GLN A 168 14.09 15.77 -5.67
CA GLN A 168 13.52 15.02 -6.80
C GLN A 168 13.56 13.51 -6.57
N ALA A 169 14.57 13.02 -5.85
CA ALA A 169 14.78 11.59 -5.65
C ALA A 169 13.71 10.94 -4.76
N TRP A 170 13.30 11.60 -3.68
CA TRP A 170 12.37 11.04 -2.70
C TRP A 170 10.98 10.76 -3.31
N PRO A 171 10.29 11.73 -3.93
CA PRO A 171 8.97 11.48 -4.49
C PRO A 171 8.99 10.40 -5.58
N ASP A 172 10.01 10.42 -6.43
CA ASP A 172 10.13 9.49 -7.55
C ASP A 172 10.42 8.06 -7.09
N ILE A 173 11.33 7.90 -6.13
CA ILE A 173 11.67 6.59 -5.56
C ILE A 173 10.48 6.04 -4.77
N LEU A 174 9.86 6.84 -3.91
CA LEU A 174 8.69 6.43 -3.13
C LEU A 174 7.57 5.93 -4.03
N ARG A 175 7.19 6.71 -5.06
CA ARG A 175 6.16 6.29 -6.03
C ARG A 175 6.55 5.04 -6.80
N SER A 176 7.83 4.90 -7.16
CA SER A 176 8.32 3.72 -7.88
C SER A 176 8.25 2.46 -7.03
N TYR A 177 8.60 2.54 -5.73
CA TYR A 177 8.42 1.44 -4.78
C TYR A 177 6.95 1.13 -4.52
N ALA A 178 6.11 2.15 -4.27
CA ALA A 178 4.68 1.97 -4.08
C ALA A 178 4.02 1.33 -5.32
N LYS A 179 4.49 1.63 -6.53
CA LYS A 179 4.03 0.96 -7.75
C LYS A 179 4.39 -0.53 -7.76
N CYS A 180 5.60 -0.88 -7.35
CA CYS A 180 6.01 -2.28 -7.22
C CYS A 180 5.16 -3.00 -6.17
N GLU A 181 4.90 -2.35 -5.02
CA GLU A 181 4.02 -2.84 -3.95
C GLU A 181 2.61 -3.13 -4.48
N VAL A 182 1.99 -2.17 -5.18
CA VAL A 182 0.64 -2.33 -5.77
C VAL A 182 0.59 -3.47 -6.78
N ILE A 183 1.54 -3.55 -7.71
CA ILE A 183 1.56 -4.62 -8.72
C ILE A 183 1.75 -5.98 -8.04
N PHE A 184 2.65 -6.04 -7.05
CA PHE A 184 2.92 -7.26 -6.30
C PHE A 184 1.66 -7.74 -5.55
N GLU A 185 0.96 -6.86 -4.84
CA GLU A 185 -0.32 -7.16 -4.18
C GLU A 185 -1.38 -7.66 -5.18
N GLU A 186 -1.46 -7.04 -6.37
CA GLU A 186 -2.41 -7.44 -7.40
C GLU A 186 -2.12 -8.83 -7.99
N ILE A 187 -0.85 -9.26 -8.06
CA ILE A 187 -0.48 -10.62 -8.48
C ILE A 187 -1.13 -11.66 -7.55
N PHE A 188 -1.02 -11.49 -6.23
CA PHE A 188 -1.66 -12.39 -5.26
C PHE A 188 -3.18 -12.25 -5.25
N ARG A 189 -3.69 -11.04 -5.47
CA ARG A 189 -5.13 -10.79 -5.52
C ARG A 189 -5.80 -11.54 -6.67
N VAL A 190 -5.14 -11.64 -7.83
CA VAL A 190 -5.65 -12.38 -9.00
C VAL A 190 -5.76 -13.89 -8.74
N GLU A 191 -4.94 -14.46 -7.86
CA GLU A 191 -5.02 -15.88 -7.48
C GLU A 191 -6.28 -16.20 -6.64
N SER A 192 -6.83 -15.20 -5.95
CA SER A 192 -8.04 -15.31 -5.14
C SER A 192 -9.28 -14.82 -5.89
N ALA A 193 -10.10 -15.76 -6.37
CA ALA A 193 -11.36 -15.44 -7.04
C ALA A 193 -12.31 -14.58 -6.19
N ALA A 194 -12.27 -14.73 -4.86
CA ALA A 194 -13.08 -13.93 -3.92
C ALA A 194 -12.70 -12.45 -3.91
N ASN A 195 -11.44 -12.13 -4.21
CA ASN A 195 -10.91 -10.76 -4.13
C ASN A 195 -10.74 -10.12 -5.51
N PHE A 196 -11.16 -10.80 -6.59
CA PHE A 196 -10.96 -10.31 -7.95
C PHE A 196 -11.80 -9.05 -8.28
N LYS A 197 -12.93 -8.86 -7.62
CA LYS A 197 -13.76 -7.66 -7.80
C LYS A 197 -12.94 -6.41 -7.48
N ASP A 198 -13.06 -5.39 -8.33
CA ASP A 198 -12.34 -4.10 -8.24
C ASP A 198 -10.80 -4.22 -8.32
N SER A 199 -10.25 -5.39 -8.69
CA SER A 199 -8.82 -5.59 -8.96
C SER A 199 -8.40 -4.97 -10.30
N TRP A 200 -7.10 -4.85 -10.53
CA TRP A 200 -6.55 -4.45 -11.82
C TRP A 200 -7.07 -5.34 -12.95
N GLY A 201 -7.09 -6.66 -12.74
CA GLY A 201 -7.59 -7.62 -13.71
C GLY A 201 -9.06 -7.41 -14.06
N PHE A 202 -9.88 -7.04 -13.08
CA PHE A 202 -11.28 -6.69 -13.30
C PHE A 202 -11.43 -5.48 -14.23
N TRP A 203 -10.70 -4.40 -13.96
CA TRP A 203 -10.72 -3.20 -14.81
C TRP A 203 -10.17 -3.49 -16.21
N HIS A 204 -9.13 -4.31 -16.32
CA HIS A 204 -8.55 -4.69 -17.60
C HIS A 204 -9.55 -5.46 -18.48
N ILE A 205 -10.25 -6.46 -17.93
CA ILE A 205 -11.30 -7.18 -18.68
C ILE A 205 -12.48 -6.24 -18.96
N LEU A 206 -12.84 -5.33 -18.04
CA LEU A 206 -13.94 -4.38 -18.31
C LEU A 206 -13.65 -3.48 -19.53
N GLN A 207 -12.37 -3.16 -19.77
CA GLN A 207 -11.94 -2.36 -20.92
C GLN A 207 -11.86 -3.15 -22.21
N HIS A 208 -11.23 -4.33 -22.19
CA HIS A 208 -10.89 -5.12 -23.38
C HIS A 208 -11.86 -6.29 -23.65
N GLY A 209 -12.75 -6.58 -22.71
CA GLY A 209 -13.79 -7.62 -22.75
C GLY A 209 -14.91 -7.34 -23.74
N THR A 210 -15.54 -8.39 -24.25
CA THR A 210 -16.79 -8.26 -25.04
C THR A 210 -17.96 -7.82 -24.15
N LYS A 211 -19.08 -7.41 -24.76
CA LYS A 211 -20.27 -6.99 -24.01
C LYS A 211 -20.82 -8.12 -23.14
N GLU A 212 -20.73 -9.37 -23.60
CA GLU A 212 -21.15 -10.57 -22.88
C GLU A 212 -20.27 -10.83 -21.66
N GLU A 213 -18.94 -10.73 -21.81
CA GLU A 213 -17.97 -10.95 -20.72
C GLU A 213 -18.09 -9.87 -19.64
N ARG A 214 -18.35 -8.61 -20.03
CA ARG A 214 -18.62 -7.54 -19.07
C ARG A 214 -19.90 -7.81 -18.27
N LYS A 215 -20.97 -8.29 -18.92
CA LYS A 215 -22.20 -8.70 -18.21
C LYS A 215 -21.94 -9.86 -17.26
N GLN A 216 -21.10 -10.81 -17.64
CA GLN A 216 -20.72 -11.95 -16.80
C GLN A 216 -19.90 -11.51 -15.57
N LEU A 217 -18.99 -10.54 -15.71
CA LEU A 217 -18.23 -9.97 -14.58
C LEU A 217 -19.10 -9.24 -13.55
N HIS A 218 -20.25 -8.71 -13.96
CA HIS A 218 -21.18 -8.03 -13.07
C HIS A 218 -22.22 -8.96 -12.41
N ALA A 219 -22.33 -10.21 -12.85
CA ALA A 219 -23.19 -11.19 -12.19
C ALA A 219 -22.60 -11.57 -10.83
N GLU A 220 -23.36 -11.40 -9.75
CA GLU A 220 -22.91 -11.64 -8.37
C GLU A 220 -22.48 -13.09 -8.08
N GLU A 221 -22.90 -14.03 -8.94
CA GLU A 221 -22.53 -15.45 -8.93
C GLU A 221 -21.63 -15.80 -10.12
N SER A 222 -20.51 -15.09 -10.29
CA SER A 222 -19.52 -15.49 -11.28
C SER A 222 -18.84 -16.79 -10.83
N ASP A 223 -19.16 -17.88 -11.52
CA ASP A 223 -18.52 -19.19 -11.39
C ASP A 223 -16.99 -19.05 -11.44
N GLN A 224 -16.31 -19.47 -10.37
CA GLN A 224 -14.84 -19.35 -10.23
C GLN A 224 -14.09 -19.96 -11.42
N ALA A 225 -14.64 -21.03 -12.02
CA ALA A 225 -14.04 -21.66 -13.19
C ALA A 225 -14.01 -20.71 -14.39
N ARG A 226 -15.10 -19.96 -14.62
CA ARG A 226 -15.21 -19.00 -15.72
C ARG A 226 -14.32 -17.79 -15.51
N LEU A 227 -14.21 -17.31 -14.27
CA LEU A 227 -13.30 -16.22 -13.95
C LEU A 227 -11.86 -16.61 -14.26
N ARG A 228 -11.44 -17.84 -13.93
CA ARG A 228 -10.12 -18.36 -14.32
C ARG A 228 -9.93 -18.42 -15.83
N THR A 229 -10.95 -18.82 -16.59
CA THR A 229 -10.90 -18.78 -18.06
C THR A 229 -10.68 -17.36 -18.60
N LEU A 230 -11.35 -16.35 -18.03
CA LEU A 230 -11.15 -14.96 -18.42
C LEU A 230 -9.76 -14.44 -18.04
N ILE A 231 -9.29 -14.75 -16.84
CA ILE A 231 -7.92 -14.40 -16.39
C ILE A 231 -6.87 -14.95 -17.36
N HIS A 232 -7.03 -16.21 -17.78
CA HIS A 232 -6.16 -16.85 -18.76
C HIS A 232 -6.33 -16.22 -20.15
N LYS A 233 -7.55 -16.04 -20.64
CA LYS A 233 -7.85 -15.45 -21.96
C LYS A 233 -7.21 -14.06 -22.14
N TYR A 234 -7.23 -13.24 -21.10
CA TYR A 234 -6.66 -11.89 -21.11
C TYR A 234 -5.20 -11.84 -20.61
N ASN A 235 -4.56 -12.99 -20.35
CA ASN A 235 -3.17 -13.08 -19.90
C ASN A 235 -2.85 -12.18 -18.69
N ILE A 236 -3.82 -12.00 -17.77
CA ILE A 236 -3.74 -11.00 -16.69
C ILE A 236 -2.51 -11.25 -15.81
N THR A 237 -2.30 -12.51 -15.41
CA THR A 237 -1.16 -12.91 -14.59
C THR A 237 0.16 -12.56 -15.31
N SER A 238 0.32 -12.97 -16.57
CA SER A 238 1.53 -12.69 -17.36
C SER A 238 1.80 -11.19 -17.49
N GLN A 239 0.77 -10.38 -17.77
CA GLN A 239 0.89 -8.93 -17.84
C GLN A 239 1.37 -8.33 -16.51
N LEU A 240 0.80 -8.73 -15.37
CA LEU A 240 1.22 -8.23 -14.06
C LEU A 240 2.68 -8.59 -13.73
N TYR A 241 3.11 -9.82 -14.03
CA TYR A 241 4.51 -10.22 -13.85
C TYR A 241 5.46 -9.40 -14.74
N GLN A 242 5.13 -9.20 -16.01
CA GLN A 242 5.93 -8.37 -16.92
C GLN A 242 5.99 -6.91 -16.47
N MET A 243 4.88 -6.37 -15.97
CA MET A 243 4.83 -5.02 -15.40
C MET A 243 5.72 -4.90 -14.16
N LEU A 244 5.68 -5.88 -13.25
CA LEU A 244 6.54 -5.91 -12.07
C LEU A 244 8.01 -6.00 -12.47
N GLU A 245 8.37 -6.90 -13.39
CA GLU A 245 9.75 -7.09 -13.83
C GLU A 245 10.32 -5.80 -14.47
N SER A 246 9.57 -5.22 -15.41
CA SER A 246 9.95 -3.98 -16.10
C SER A 246 10.12 -2.82 -15.11
N HIS A 247 9.16 -2.64 -14.20
CA HIS A 247 9.24 -1.57 -13.20
C HIS A 247 10.33 -1.80 -12.15
N THR A 248 10.59 -3.03 -11.76
CA THR A 248 11.68 -3.33 -10.83
C THR A 248 13.04 -3.01 -11.45
N LYS A 249 13.25 -3.32 -12.74
CA LYS A 249 14.48 -2.92 -13.47
C LYS A 249 14.63 -1.40 -13.55
N GLN A 250 13.54 -0.70 -13.88
CA GLN A 250 13.54 0.77 -13.89
C GLN A 250 13.85 1.35 -12.50
N LEU A 251 13.25 0.79 -11.45
CA LEU A 251 13.50 1.20 -10.07
C LEU A 251 14.98 1.04 -9.69
N GLN A 252 15.60 -0.11 -10.02
CA GLN A 252 17.04 -0.30 -9.77
C GLN A 252 17.89 0.74 -10.49
N SER A 253 17.58 1.05 -11.76
CA SER A 253 18.32 2.06 -12.52
C SER A 253 18.21 3.46 -11.88
N LYS A 254 17.05 3.81 -11.32
CA LYS A 254 16.85 5.08 -10.60
C LYS A 254 17.59 5.11 -9.27
N VAL A 255 17.56 4.00 -8.51
CA VAL A 255 18.28 3.90 -7.23
C VAL A 255 19.79 4.04 -7.44
N GLN A 256 20.35 3.49 -8.51
CA GLN A 256 21.78 3.63 -8.85
C GLN A 256 22.23 5.06 -9.17
N GLN A 257 21.30 5.97 -9.48
CA GLN A 257 21.60 7.37 -9.78
C GLN A 257 21.73 8.23 -8.51
N LEU A 258 21.49 7.67 -7.33
CA LEU A 258 21.67 8.38 -6.07
C LEU A 258 23.15 8.59 -5.75
N GLU A 259 23.46 9.68 -5.05
CA GLU A 259 24.84 10.02 -4.70
C GLU A 259 25.39 9.24 -3.50
N SER A 260 24.52 8.62 -2.68
CA SER A 260 24.92 7.98 -1.42
C SER A 260 24.94 6.46 -1.54
N ASP A 261 26.14 5.87 -1.55
CA ASP A 261 26.33 4.41 -1.58
C ASP A 261 25.60 3.68 -0.45
N LYS A 262 25.55 4.29 0.74
CA LYS A 262 24.83 3.74 1.89
C LYS A 262 23.33 3.69 1.63
N LEU A 263 22.74 4.78 1.13
CA LEU A 263 21.31 4.81 0.80
C LEU A 263 21.01 3.85 -0.35
N ILE A 264 21.87 3.79 -1.37
CA ILE A 264 21.76 2.83 -2.47
C ILE A 264 21.66 1.40 -1.94
N SER A 265 22.58 0.99 -1.06
CA SER A 265 22.60 -0.36 -0.47
C SER A 265 21.31 -0.66 0.30
N GLU A 266 20.85 0.27 1.14
CA GLU A 266 19.60 0.11 1.91
C GLU A 266 18.38 -0.04 0.99
N LEU A 267 18.28 0.82 -0.04
CA LEU A 267 17.19 0.73 -1.01
C LEU A 267 17.22 -0.59 -1.78
N PHE A 268 18.40 -1.06 -2.21
CA PHE A 268 18.51 -2.37 -2.85
C PHE A 268 18.00 -3.51 -1.94
N HIS A 269 18.31 -3.48 -0.65
CA HIS A 269 17.79 -4.46 0.31
C HIS A 269 16.27 -4.37 0.46
N ILE A 270 15.70 -3.16 0.47
CA ILE A 270 14.25 -2.94 0.52
C ILE A 270 13.56 -3.49 -0.74
N GLY A 271 14.17 -3.34 -1.92
CA GLY A 271 13.65 -3.83 -3.19
C GLY A 271 13.93 -5.31 -3.51
N GLU A 272 14.77 -5.97 -2.72
CA GLU A 272 15.18 -7.36 -2.95
C GLU A 272 14.00 -8.35 -3.08
N PRO A 273 12.93 -8.28 -2.28
CA PRO A 273 11.78 -9.17 -2.43
C PRO A 273 11.16 -9.14 -3.83
N PHE A 274 11.00 -7.95 -4.43
CA PHE A 274 10.44 -7.80 -5.77
C PHE A 274 11.36 -8.39 -6.84
N LEU A 275 12.68 -8.25 -6.68
CA LEU A 275 13.69 -8.81 -7.57
C LEU A 275 13.69 -10.33 -7.53
N ARG A 276 13.73 -10.90 -6.32
CA ARG A 276 13.69 -12.36 -6.11
C ARG A 276 12.41 -12.96 -6.67
N PHE A 277 11.28 -12.25 -6.52
CA PHE A 277 10.01 -12.70 -7.05
C PHE A 277 9.95 -12.61 -8.58
N SER A 278 10.37 -11.48 -9.17
CA SER A 278 10.38 -11.29 -10.63
C SER A 278 11.32 -12.26 -11.35
N ALA A 279 12.45 -12.64 -10.72
CA ALA A 279 13.38 -13.63 -11.24
C ALA A 279 12.83 -15.06 -11.22
N LYS A 280 11.88 -15.35 -10.32
CA LYS A 280 11.13 -16.60 -10.28
C LYS A 280 9.90 -16.48 -11.17
N GLN A 281 10.07 -16.35 -12.48
CA GLN A 281 8.93 -16.66 -13.37
C GLN A 281 8.43 -18.06 -13.02
N PRO A 282 7.14 -18.26 -12.73
CA PRO A 282 6.60 -19.60 -12.74
C PRO A 282 6.77 -20.10 -14.18
N LYS A 283 7.64 -21.09 -14.40
CA LYS A 283 7.62 -21.97 -15.59
C LYS A 283 6.30 -22.75 -15.72
N VAL A 284 5.25 -22.36 -14.99
CA VAL A 284 4.01 -23.10 -14.74
C VAL A 284 2.83 -22.47 -15.51
N LEU A 285 3.03 -21.36 -16.22
CA LEU A 285 1.97 -20.77 -17.05
C LEU A 285 2.00 -21.25 -18.52
N GLU A 286 2.91 -22.16 -18.89
CA GLU A 286 2.91 -22.84 -20.20
C GLU A 286 2.37 -24.28 -20.16
N GLU A 287 2.08 -24.83 -18.97
CA GLU A 287 1.50 -26.17 -18.83
C GLU A 287 0.32 -26.12 -17.85
N ILE A 288 -0.90 -25.94 -18.40
CA ILE A 288 -2.17 -26.64 -18.09
C ILE A 288 -3.26 -26.08 -19.02
#